data_AF-A0A5M8Q1I0-F1
#
_entry.id   AF-A0A5M8Q1I0-F1
#
_cell.length_a   1.000
_cell.length_b   1.000
_cell.length_c   1.000
_cell.angle_alpha   90.00
_cell.angle_beta   90.00
_cell.angle_gamma   90.00
#
_symmetry.space_group_name_H-M   'P 1'
#
loop_
_entity.id
_entity.type
_entity.pdbx_description
1 polymer ?
#
loop_
_entity_poly.entity_id
_entity_poly.type
_entity_poly.pdbx_seq_one_letter_code
_entity_poly.pdbx_strand_id
1 'polypeptide(L)'
;MTWPDSISVYHKLRDPPTPHTSSFTLDVLILSERHQRPAARCVEDIVVYDYRRGKKAPLPPFMLEKFCETFALQEEAKRRNAERVRGLLERVGRLEGGRGGGRGE
;
A
#
# COMPACT_ATOMS: atom_id res chain seq x y z
N MET A 1 12.12 -11.91 14.85
CA MET A 1 11.53 -12.89 13.92
C MET A 1 12.10 -14.24 14.31
N THR A 2 11.26 -15.21 14.64
CA THR A 2 11.69 -16.58 14.97
C THR A 2 11.33 -17.48 13.80
N TRP A 3 12.33 -18.14 13.24
CA TRP A 3 12.13 -19.10 12.18
C TRP A 3 11.37 -20.34 12.69
N PRO A 4 10.52 -20.98 11.86
CA PRO A 4 10.00 -20.51 10.58
C PRO A 4 8.83 -19.52 10.74
N ASP A 5 8.75 -18.52 9.87
CA ASP A 5 7.63 -17.59 9.75
C ASP A 5 7.24 -17.44 8.28
N SER A 6 5.95 -17.31 8.01
CA SER A 6 5.42 -17.00 6.68
C SER A 6 5.20 -15.50 6.57
N ILE A 7 5.56 -14.92 5.43
CA ILE A 7 5.41 -13.49 5.19
C ILE A 7 4.57 -13.22 3.95
N SER A 8 3.74 -12.17 4.04
CA SER A 8 3.10 -11.56 2.88
C SER A 8 3.81 -10.26 2.55
N VAL A 9 4.11 -10.02 1.28
CA VAL A 9 4.76 -8.79 0.81
C VAL A 9 3.78 -8.02 -0.06
N TYR A 10 3.50 -6.78 0.32
CA TYR A 10 2.59 -5.90 -0.40
C TYR A 10 3.36 -4.76 -1.02
N HIS A 11 3.17 -4.56 -2.32
CA HIS A 11 3.74 -3.44 -3.07
C HIS A 11 2.61 -2.49 -3.48
N LYS A 12 2.89 -1.19 -3.44
CA LYS A 12 2.02 -0.18 -4.04
C LYS A 12 2.85 0.83 -4.83
N LEU A 13 2.30 1.29 -5.95
CA LEU A 13 2.82 2.46 -6.65
C LEU A 13 2.65 3.68 -5.75
N ARG A 14 3.74 4.41 -5.50
CA ARG A 14 3.71 5.64 -4.70
C ARG A 14 3.00 6.78 -5.42
N ASP A 15 3.31 6.95 -6.70
CA ASP A 15 2.88 8.06 -7.54
C ASP A 15 2.29 7.54 -8.86
N PRO A 16 1.36 8.27 -9.49
CA PRO A 16 0.82 7.87 -10.79
C PRO A 16 1.91 7.93 -11.86
N PRO A 17 2.00 6.93 -12.75
CA PRO A 17 2.94 6.98 -13.85
C PRO A 17 2.49 8.02 -14.90
N THR A 18 3.46 8.56 -15.63
CA THR A 18 3.24 9.46 -16.78
C THR A 18 3.91 8.88 -18.02
N PRO A 19 3.56 9.34 -19.24
CA PRO A 19 4.24 8.89 -20.46
C PRO A 19 5.75 9.14 -20.50
N HIS A 20 6.25 10.07 -19.68
CA HIS A 20 7.67 10.41 -19.58
C HIS A 20 8.36 9.75 -18.38
N THR A 21 7.61 8.97 -17.58
CA THR A 21 8.15 8.27 -16.42
C THR A 21 9.17 7.24 -16.89
N SER A 22 10.41 7.42 -16.45
CA SER A 22 11.53 6.50 -16.68
C SER A 22 12.03 5.83 -15.39
N SER A 23 11.49 6.26 -14.25
CA SER A 23 11.70 5.65 -12.94
C SER A 23 10.44 5.77 -12.10
N PHE A 24 10.20 4.79 -11.24
CA PHE A 24 9.03 4.76 -10.37
C PHE A 24 9.41 4.16 -9.01
N THR A 25 8.67 4.58 -7.98
CA THR A 25 8.89 4.13 -6.61
C THR A 25 7.76 3.22 -6.14
N LEU A 26 8.13 2.08 -5.56
CA LEU A 26 7.20 1.20 -4.85
C LEU A 26 7.41 1.34 -3.34
N ASP A 27 6.31 1.60 -2.64
CA ASP A 27 6.29 1.44 -1.19
C ASP A 27 5.95 -0.02 -0.88
N VAL A 28 6.71 -0.63 0.02
CA VAL A 28 6.58 -2.06 0.34
C VAL A 28 6.30 -2.26 1.82
N LEU A 29 5.31 -3.09 2.11
CA LEU A 29 5.00 -3.56 3.47
C LEU A 29 5.19 -5.06 3.53
N ILE A 30 6.08 -5.51 4.40
CA ILE A 30 6.28 -6.92 4.70
C ILE A 30 5.54 -7.24 5.99
N LEU A 31 4.56 -8.14 5.91
CA LEU A 31 3.72 -8.56 7.02
C LEU A 31 4.13 -9.98 7.47
N SER A 32 4.35 -10.16 8.77
CA SER A 32 4.44 -11.49 9.36
C SER A 32 3.03 -12.05 9.50
N GLU A 33 2.75 -13.19 8.88
CA GLU A 33 1.44 -13.85 8.96
C GLU A 33 1.22 -14.44 10.35
N ARG A 34 2.26 -15.02 10.96
CA ARG A 34 2.15 -15.60 12.31
C ARG A 34 1.80 -14.54 13.36
N HIS A 35 2.44 -13.37 13.26
CA HIS A 35 2.29 -12.32 14.27
C HIS A 35 1.28 -11.24 13.88
N GLN A 36 0.70 -11.32 12.66
CA GLN A 36 -0.27 -10.37 12.13
C GLN A 36 0.17 -8.91 12.29
N ARG A 37 1.47 -8.64 12.07
CA ARG A 37 2.06 -7.31 12.25
C ARG A 37 3.10 -7.00 11.18
N PRO A 38 3.35 -5.70 10.89
CA PRO A 38 4.45 -5.28 10.04
C PRO A 38 5.78 -5.82 10.58
N ALA A 39 6.49 -6.60 9.76
CA ALA A 39 7.83 -7.08 10.02
C ALA A 39 8.89 -6.11 9.49
N ALA A 40 8.63 -5.50 8.32
CA ALA A 40 9.51 -4.50 7.72
C ALA A 40 8.74 -3.57 6.76
N ARG A 41 9.38 -2.44 6.44
CA ARG A 41 8.96 -1.53 5.35
C ARG A 41 10.15 -1.28 4.44
N CYS A 42 9.91 -1.29 3.14
CA CYS A 42 10.94 -1.02 2.15
C CYS A 42 10.45 0.05 1.17
N VAL A 43 11.41 0.70 0.52
CA VAL A 43 11.17 1.63 -0.58
C VAL A 43 12.05 1.15 -1.72
N GLU A 44 11.44 0.85 -2.86
CA GLU A 44 12.14 0.39 -4.05
C GLU A 44 12.11 1.52 -5.09
N ASP A 45 13.28 2.02 -5.48
CA ASP A 45 13.43 2.96 -6.59
C ASP A 45 13.88 2.19 -7.83
N ILE A 46 13.02 2.15 -8.85
CA ILE A 46 13.20 1.31 -10.04
C ILE A 46 13.33 2.22 -11.26
N VAL A 47 14.35 1.98 -12.08
CA VAL A 47 14.64 2.73 -13.31
C VAL A 47 14.52 1.80 -14.52
N VAL A 48 13.82 2.26 -15.55
CA VAL A 48 13.79 1.60 -16.86
C VAL A 48 14.98 2.06 -17.68
N TYR A 49 15.81 1.11 -18.10
CA TYR A 49 17.05 1.39 -18.81
C TYR A 49 17.10 0.66 -20.15
N ASP A 50 17.39 1.40 -21.23
CA ASP A 50 17.67 0.82 -22.55
C ASP A 50 19.19 0.57 -22.65
N TYR A 51 19.57 -0.69 -22.48
CA TYR A 51 20.96 -1.13 -22.56
C TYR A 51 21.56 -1.01 -23.95
N ARG A 52 20.76 -1.04 -25.03
CA ARG A 52 21.26 -0.87 -26.39
C ARG A 52 21.65 0.57 -26.67
N ARG A 53 20.89 1.52 -26.11
CA ARG A 53 21.12 2.96 -26.23
C ARG A 53 21.96 3.55 -25.09
N GLY A 54 22.24 2.76 -24.05
CA GLY A 54 23.02 3.19 -22.90
C GLY A 54 22.40 4.34 -22.12
N LYS A 55 21.06 4.38 -22.00
CA LYS A 55 20.37 5.47 -21.29
C LYS A 55 19.04 5.06 -20.69
N LYS A 56 18.54 5.87 -19.74
CA LYS A 56 17.17 5.75 -19.21
C LYS A 56 16.17 5.84 -20.35
N ALA A 57 15.14 5.01 -20.28
CA ALA A 57 14.07 4.95 -21.25
C ALA A 57 12.72 5.17 -20.55
N PRO A 58 11.73 5.75 -21.25
CA PRO A 58 10.38 5.81 -20.72
C PRO A 58 9.80 4.40 -20.53
N LEU A 59 8.81 4.29 -19.65
CA LEU A 59 8.03 3.07 -19.48
C LEU A 59 7.47 2.58 -20.83
N PRO A 60 7.59 1.29 -21.15
CA PRO A 60 6.91 0.72 -22.30
C PRO A 60 5.39 0.96 -22.24
N PRO A 61 4.69 1.15 -23.37
CA PRO A 61 3.26 1.48 -23.38
C PRO A 61 2.39 0.51 -22.57
N PHE A 62 2.64 -0.80 -22.68
CA PHE A 62 1.89 -1.81 -21.94
C PHE A 62 2.06 -1.68 -20.41
N MET A 63 3.26 -1.29 -19.96
CA MET A 63 3.57 -1.13 -18.54
C MET A 63 2.93 0.14 -18.00
N LEU A 64 3.00 1.23 -18.78
CA LEU A 64 2.33 2.48 -18.46
C LEU A 64 0.81 2.26 -18.29
N GLU A 65 0.17 1.58 -19.24
CA GLU A 65 -1.26 1.28 -19.19
C GLU A 65 -1.62 0.49 -17.92
N LYS A 66 -0.88 -0.59 -17.63
CA LYS A 66 -1.13 -1.42 -16.45
C LYS A 66 -0.85 -0.70 -15.14
N PHE A 67 0.15 0.18 -15.10
CA PHE A 67 0.44 0.97 -13.89
C PHE A 67 -0.63 2.05 -13.67
N CYS A 68 -1.14 2.69 -14.72
CA CYS A 68 -2.27 3.61 -14.63
C CYS A 68 -3.51 2.90 -14.04
N GLU A 69 -3.86 1.73 -14.60
CA GLU A 69 -4.96 0.91 -14.11
C GLU A 69 -4.76 0.50 -12.64
N THR A 70 -3.57 -0.01 -12.31
CA THR A 70 -3.22 -0.43 -10.95
C THR A 70 -3.30 0.73 -9.95
N PHE A 71 -2.80 1.91 -10.33
CA PHE A 71 -2.85 3.09 -9.48
C PHE A 71 -4.31 3.55 -9.22
N ALA A 72 -5.16 3.51 -10.23
CA ALA A 72 -6.59 3.80 -10.07
C ALA A 72 -7.26 2.81 -9.09
N LEU A 73 -6.98 1.51 -9.22
CA LEU A 73 -7.48 0.48 -8.30
C LEU A 73 -6.96 0.70 -6.86
N GLN A 74 -5.71 1.13 -6.70
CA GLN A 74 -5.15 1.47 -5.39
C GLN A 74 -5.92 2.62 -4.72
N GLU A 75 -6.19 3.71 -5.44
CA GLU A 75 -6.91 4.85 -4.88
C GLU A 75 -8.38 4.52 -4.58
N GLU A 76 -9.04 3.71 -5.43
CA GLU A 76 -10.39 3.22 -5.12
C GLU A 76 -10.40 2.34 -3.86
N ALA A 77 -9.46 1.40 -3.74
CA ALA A 77 -9.33 0.53 -2.58
C ALA A 77 -9.06 1.35 -1.31
N LYS A 78 -8.17 2.33 -1.38
CA LYS A 78 -7.85 3.25 -0.28
C LYS A 78 -9.08 4.01 0.18
N ARG A 79 -9.87 4.59 -0.75
CA ARG A 79 -11.12 5.29 -0.41
C ARG A 79 -12.12 4.36 0.28
N ARG A 80 -12.41 3.20 -0.33
CA ARG A 80 -13.37 2.22 0.23
C ARG A 80 -12.96 1.73 1.62
N ASN A 81 -11.67 1.46 1.81
CA ASN A 81 -11.17 0.96 3.09
C ASN A 81 -11.13 2.07 4.16
N ALA A 82 -10.80 3.31 3.80
CA ALA A 82 -10.86 4.44 4.72
C ALA A 82 -12.28 4.67 5.25
N GLU A 83 -13.29 4.59 4.37
CA GLU A 83 -14.71 4.69 4.75
C GLU A 83 -15.12 3.57 5.73
N ARG A 84 -14.69 2.33 5.46
CA ARG A 84 -14.93 1.18 6.35
C ARG A 84 -14.29 1.36 7.72
N VAL A 85 -13.03 1.80 7.76
CA VAL A 85 -12.32 2.06 9.02
C VAL A 85 -13.02 3.16 9.81
N ARG A 86 -13.44 4.26 9.17
CA ARG A 86 -14.20 5.32 9.84
C ARG A 86 -15.50 4.79 10.45
N GLY A 87 -16.28 4.01 9.69
CA GLY A 87 -17.51 3.41 10.20
C GLY A 87 -17.28 2.43 11.36
N LEU A 88 -16.17 1.68 11.35
CA LEU A 88 -15.79 0.82 12.47
C LEU A 88 -15.43 1.64 13.72
N LEU A 89 -14.64 2.70 13.57
CA LEU A 89 -14.27 3.60 14.67
C LEU A 89 -15.50 4.27 15.29
N GLU A 90 -16.45 4.75 14.48
CA GLU A 90 -17.72 5.32 14.97
C GLU A 90 -18.57 4.30 15.75
N ARG A 91 -18.58 3.03 15.33
CA ARG A 91 -19.27 1.95 16.04
C ARG A 91 -18.60 1.62 17.36
N VAL A 92 -17.27 1.52 17.37
CA VAL A 92 -16.49 1.28 18.60
C VAL A 92 -16.70 2.43 19.59
N GLY A 93 -16.61 3.68 19.15
CA GLY A 93 -16.83 4.84 20.02
C GLY A 93 -18.22 4.88 20.66
N ARG A 94 -19.27 4.47 19.94
CA ARG A 94 -20.62 4.33 20.53
C ARG A 94 -20.69 3.24 21.60
N LEU A 95 -20.01 2.11 21.39
CA LEU A 95 -19.97 1.01 22.36
C LEU A 95 -19.17 1.38 23.60
N GLU A 96 -18.04 2.06 23.43
CA GLU A 96 -17.20 2.53 24.53
C GLU A 96 -17.88 3.65 25.32
N GLY A 97 -18.52 4.61 24.65
CA GLY A 97 -19.31 5.67 25.28
C GLY A 97 -20.53 5.16 26.06
N GLY A 98 -21.14 4.06 25.61
CA GLY A 98 -22.23 3.39 26.34
C GLY A 98 -21.78 2.62 27.59
N ARG A 99 -20.48 2.28 27.70
CA ARG A 99 -19.92 1.55 28.85
C ARG A 99 -19.42 2.45 29.98
N GLY A 100 -19.26 3.76 29.74
CA GLY A 100 -18.70 4.73 30.70
C GLY A 100 -19.73 5.42 31.63
N GLY A 101 -21.03 5.16 31.47
CA GLY A 101 -22.10 5.92 32.15
C GLY A 101 -22.59 5.37 33.50
N GLY A 102 -21.92 4.37 34.09
CA GLY A 102 -22.44 3.71 35.30
C GLY A 102 -21.35 3.17 36.21
N ARG A 103 -20.62 4.04 36.88
CA ARG A 103 -19.95 3.80 38.18
C ARG A 103 -19.45 5.14 38.73
N GLY A 104 -20.31 5.75 39.53
CA GLY A 104 -20.05 6.94 40.32
C GLY A 104 -21.22 7.05 41.28
N GLU A 105 -21.17 6.21 42.32
CA GLU A 105 -21.94 6.40 43.56
C GLU A 105 -21.46 7.65 44.29
#